data_AF-A0A4Q7IGM8-F1
#
_entry.id   AF-A0A4Q7IGM8-F1
#
_cell.length_a   1.000
_cell.length_b   1.000
_cell.length_c   1.000
_cell.angle_alpha   90.00
_cell.angle_beta   90.00
_cell.angle_gamma   90.00
#
_symmetry.space_group_name_H-M   'P 1'
#
loop_
_entity.id
_entity.type
_entity.pdbx_description
1 polymer ?
#
loop_
_entity_poly.entity_id
_entity_poly.type
_entity_poly.pdbx_seq_one_letter_code
_entity_poly.pdbx_strand_id
1 'polypeptide(L)'
;MNSNNFLKLNHYSTVIAELNIVSVDQPWLNCEFIPNENFAKHSKFFNNFQNQYSNGAVQNFDTFFSQLQSEGYSLKSKNYELVRFIILWGESKLSVRLRGQRVKNT
;
A
#
# COMPACT_ATOMS: atom_id res chain seq x y z
N MET A 1 7.47 -13.75 -21.66
CA MET A 1 7.35 -13.82 -20.19
C MET A 1 6.93 -12.45 -19.69
N ASN A 2 5.64 -12.23 -19.45
CA ASN A 2 5.13 -10.95 -18.96
C ASN A 2 5.67 -10.73 -17.55
N SER A 3 6.56 -9.75 -17.41
CA SER A 3 7.01 -9.28 -16.10
C SER A 3 5.80 -8.64 -15.43
N ASN A 4 5.04 -9.45 -14.68
CA ASN A 4 3.84 -9.01 -14.00
C ASN A 4 4.13 -7.71 -13.24
N ASN A 5 3.30 -6.70 -13.48
CA ASN A 5 3.40 -5.32 -13.02
C ASN A 5 3.11 -5.19 -11.50
N PHE A 6 3.74 -6.04 -10.67
CA PHE A 6 3.54 -5.98 -9.23
C PHE A 6 4.18 -4.72 -8.66
N LEU A 7 3.45 -4.04 -7.78
CA LEU A 7 4.01 -3.01 -6.92
C LEU A 7 4.67 -3.68 -5.72
N LYS A 8 5.85 -3.21 -5.34
CA LYS A 8 6.56 -3.75 -4.17
C LYS A 8 6.33 -2.83 -2.99
N LEU A 9 5.74 -3.38 -1.92
CA LEU A 9 5.70 -2.74 -0.62
C LEU A 9 7.00 -3.07 0.11
N ASN A 10 7.75 -2.02 0.44
CA ASN A 10 9.04 -2.11 1.11
C ASN A 10 8.96 -1.47 2.49
N HIS A 11 9.75 -1.98 3.41
CA HIS A 11 10.17 -1.28 4.61
C HIS A 11 11.69 -1.05 4.50
N TYR A 12 12.09 0.21 4.35
CA TYR A 12 13.42 0.64 3.89
C TYR A 12 13.81 -0.05 2.57
N SER A 13 14.79 -0.96 2.62
CA SER A 13 15.31 -1.70 1.47
C SER A 13 14.75 -3.12 1.34
N THR A 14 13.90 -3.55 2.28
CA THR A 14 13.37 -4.91 2.34
C THR A 14 11.96 -4.96 1.78
N VAL A 15 11.72 -5.86 0.82
CA VAL A 15 10.37 -6.14 0.31
C VAL A 15 9.60 -6.93 1.36
N ILE A 16 8.42 -6.42 1.75
CA ILE A 16 7.55 -7.08 2.72
C ILE A 16 6.25 -7.60 2.10
N ALA A 17 5.84 -7.07 0.94
CA ALA A 17 4.70 -7.61 0.18
C ALA A 17 4.78 -7.22 -1.30
N GLU A 18 4.06 -7.96 -2.13
CA GLU A 18 3.78 -7.64 -3.52
C GLU A 18 2.30 -7.32 -3.70
N LEU A 19 1.98 -6.37 -4.58
CA LEU A 19 0.62 -5.95 -4.86
C LEU A 19 0.33 -6.10 -6.34
N ASN A 20 -0.72 -6.87 -6.67
CA ASN A 20 -1.20 -6.99 -8.03
C ASN A 20 -2.35 -6.02 -8.27
N ILE A 21 -2.23 -5.09 -9.22
CA ILE A 21 -3.34 -4.19 -9.56
C ILE A 21 -4.39 -5.03 -10.32
N VAL A 22 -5.58 -5.17 -9.74
CA VAL A 22 -6.68 -5.94 -10.33
C VAL A 22 -7.76 -5.06 -10.94
N SER A 23 -7.89 -3.82 -10.49
CA SER A 23 -8.87 -2.87 -11.02
C SER A 23 -8.42 -1.43 -10.80
N VAL A 24 -8.73 -0.58 -11.79
CA VAL A 24 -8.44 0.86 -11.78
C VAL A 24 -9.77 1.60 -11.71
N ASP A 25 -9.98 2.33 -10.62
CA ASP A 25 -11.16 3.15 -10.37
C ASP A 25 -10.69 4.51 -9.86
N GLN A 26 -10.34 5.40 -10.80
CA GLN A 26 -9.64 6.65 -10.48
C GLN A 26 -10.41 7.46 -9.42
N PRO A 27 -9.72 8.01 -8.39
CA PRO A 27 -8.26 8.09 -8.23
C PRO A 27 -7.64 6.88 -7.51
N TRP A 28 -8.39 5.80 -7.34
CA TRP A 28 -8.00 4.61 -6.60
C TRP A 28 -7.65 3.41 -7.49
N LEU A 29 -6.76 2.57 -6.98
CA LEU A 29 -6.36 1.29 -7.56
C LEU A 29 -6.65 0.23 -6.51
N ASN A 30 -7.42 -0.79 -6.91
CA ASN A 30 -7.63 -1.96 -6.06
C ASN A 30 -6.54 -2.97 -6.36
N CYS A 31 -5.90 -3.48 -5.31
CA CYS A 31 -4.84 -4.46 -5.42
C CYS A 31 -5.12 -5.71 -4.60
N GLU A 32 -4.75 -6.86 -5.18
CA GLU A 32 -4.56 -8.08 -4.41
C GLU A 32 -3.25 -8.01 -3.63
N PHE A 33 -3.33 -8.33 -2.35
CA PHE A 33 -2.21 -8.29 -1.43
C PHE A 33 -1.54 -9.65 -1.32
N ILE A 34 -0.26 -9.73 -1.67
CA ILE A 34 0.53 -10.95 -1.57
C ILE A 34 1.61 -10.72 -0.48
N PRO A 35 1.40 -11.19 0.76
CA PRO A 35 2.37 -11.03 1.82
C PRO A 35 3.66 -11.80 1.48
N ASN A 36 4.81 -11.20 1.78
CA ASN A 36 6.07 -11.93 1.84
C ASN A 36 6.33 -12.42 3.27
N GLU A 37 7.33 -13.28 3.47
CA GLU A 37 7.71 -13.85 4.77
C GLU A 37 7.94 -12.80 5.87
N ASN A 38 8.41 -11.61 5.48
CA ASN A 38 8.69 -10.53 6.41
C ASN A 38 7.43 -9.77 6.87
N PHE A 39 6.30 -9.88 6.17
CA PHE A 39 5.10 -9.10 6.46
C PHE A 39 4.55 -9.32 7.86
N ALA A 40 4.65 -10.55 8.39
CA ALA A 40 4.11 -10.89 9.70
C ALA A 40 4.62 -9.95 10.82
N LYS A 41 5.87 -9.50 10.72
CA LYS A 41 6.50 -8.56 11.67
C LYS A 41 5.91 -7.14 11.62
N HIS A 42 5.28 -6.78 10.51
CA HIS A 42 4.68 -5.45 10.27
C HIS A 42 3.16 -5.44 10.44
N SER A 43 2.53 -6.61 10.57
CA SER A 43 1.07 -6.76 10.67
C SER A 43 0.45 -5.90 11.77
N LYS A 44 1.05 -5.88 12.97
CA LYS A 44 0.58 -5.08 14.11
C LYS A 44 0.61 -3.58 13.81
N PHE A 45 1.67 -3.10 13.17
CA PHE A 45 1.77 -1.70 12.75
C PHE A 45 0.63 -1.34 11.80
N PHE A 46 0.43 -2.12 10.73
CA PHE A 46 -0.62 -1.85 9.76
C PHE A 46 -2.03 -1.96 10.33
N ASN A 47 -2.29 -2.90 11.25
CA ASN A 47 -3.57 -3.01 11.93
C ASN A 47 -3.84 -1.75 12.79
N ASN A 48 -2.88 -1.34 13.62
CA ASN A 48 -3.00 -0.12 14.41
C ASN A 48 -3.22 1.11 13.52
N PHE A 49 -2.46 1.20 12.45
CA PHE A 49 -2.53 2.27 11.47
C PHE A 49 -3.91 2.34 10.79
N GLN A 50 -4.48 1.20 10.38
CA GLN A 50 -5.85 1.12 9.87
C GLN A 50 -6.89 1.53 10.92
N ASN A 51 -6.74 1.11 12.18
CA ASN A 51 -7.69 1.47 13.24
C ASN A 51 -7.73 2.99 13.49
N GLN A 52 -6.57 3.67 13.44
CA GLN A 52 -6.51 5.13 13.52
C GLN A 52 -7.25 5.80 12.36
N TYR A 53 -7.17 5.23 11.16
CA TYR A 53 -7.91 5.68 9.99
C TYR A 53 -9.42 5.47 10.13
N SER A 54 -9.85 4.24 10.43
CA SER A 54 -11.27 3.87 10.52
C SER A 54 -12.02 4.62 11.61
N ASN A 55 -11.35 4.96 12.72
CA ASN A 55 -11.96 5.69 13.84
C ASN A 55 -12.01 7.21 13.61
N GLY A 56 -11.57 7.70 12.44
CA GLY A 56 -11.57 9.13 12.12
C GLY A 56 -10.57 9.96 12.93
N ALA A 57 -9.66 9.32 13.67
CA ALA A 57 -8.61 9.98 14.45
C ALA A 57 -7.62 10.71 13.54
N VAL A 58 -7.48 10.25 12.28
CA VAL A 58 -6.69 10.92 11.25
C VAL A 58 -7.61 11.33 10.10
N GLN A 59 -7.94 12.63 10.05
CA GLN A 59 -8.76 13.21 8.98
C GLN A 59 -7.91 13.76 7.82
N ASN A 60 -6.64 14.10 8.09
CA ASN A 60 -5.72 14.57 7.07
C ASN A 60 -4.95 13.38 6.45
N PHE A 61 -5.40 13.00 5.25
CA PHE A 61 -4.78 11.94 4.46
C PHE A 61 -3.26 12.16 4.23
N ASP A 62 -2.81 13.39 4.04
CA ASP A 62 -1.40 13.69 3.74
C ASP A 62 -0.52 13.43 4.96
N THR A 63 -0.99 13.83 6.14
CA THR A 63 -0.33 13.52 7.42
C THR A 63 -0.28 12.01 7.64
N PHE A 64 -1.39 11.32 7.38
CA PHE A 64 -1.48 9.86 7.51
C PHE A 64 -0.42 9.16 6.66
N PHE A 65 -0.34 9.46 5.37
CA PHE A 65 0.61 8.80 4.48
C PHE A 65 2.07 9.24 4.69
N SER A 66 2.31 10.45 5.21
CA SER A 66 3.65 10.88 5.59
C SER A 66 4.21 10.04 6.76
N GLN A 67 3.35 9.58 7.67
CA GLN A 67 3.77 8.69 8.76
C GLN A 67 4.27 7.34 8.25
N LEU A 68 3.67 6.78 7.19
CA LEU A 68 4.18 5.56 6.57
C LEU A 68 5.62 5.76 6.08
N GLN A 69 5.91 6.90 5.46
CA GLN A 69 7.26 7.20 4.98
C GLN A 69 8.26 7.43 6.10
N SER A 70 7.87 8.14 7.18
CA SER A 70 8.75 8.37 8.34
C SER A 70 9.09 7.06 9.05
N GLU A 71 8.19 6.09 9.02
CA GLU A 71 8.39 4.73 9.53
C GLU A 71 9.09 3.80 8.51
N GLY A 72 9.55 4.34 7.38
CA GLY A 72 10.33 3.60 6.39
C GLY A 72 9.52 2.83 5.34
N TYR A 73 8.18 2.90 5.35
CA TYR A 73 7.35 2.20 4.38
C TYR A 73 7.25 2.94 3.04
N SER A 74 7.41 2.22 1.95
CA SER A 74 7.32 2.79 0.60
C SER A 74 6.80 1.80 -0.44
N LEU A 75 6.14 2.32 -1.47
CA LEU A 75 5.77 1.56 -2.66
C LEU A 75 6.74 1.88 -3.80
N LYS A 76 7.33 0.85 -4.39
CA LYS A 76 8.18 0.96 -5.58
C LYS A 76 7.48 0.34 -6.78
N SER A 77 7.44 1.09 -7.87
CA SER A 77 6.96 0.64 -9.18
C SER A 77 7.79 1.24 -10.30
N LYS A 78 7.87 0.53 -11.43
CA LYS A 78 8.47 1.07 -12.66
C LYS A 78 7.60 2.15 -13.30
N ASN A 79 6.29 2.07 -13.12
CA ASN A 79 5.31 2.89 -13.86
C ASN A 79 4.62 3.96 -12.99
N TYR A 80 4.85 3.91 -11.68
CA TYR A 80 4.18 4.76 -10.71
C TYR A 80 5.19 5.30 -9.70
N GLU A 81 5.21 6.63 -9.53
CA GLU A 81 5.86 7.28 -8.39
C GLU A 81 4.81 7.51 -7.31
N LEU A 82 5.09 6.98 -6.12
CA LEU A 82 4.37 7.16 -4.86
C LEU A 82 2.84 7.36 -4.96
N VAL A 83 2.16 6.23 -4.86
CA VAL A 83 0.71 6.07 -4.86
C VAL A 83 0.33 5.74 -3.42
N ARG A 84 -0.08 6.75 -2.64
CA ARG A 84 -0.49 6.63 -1.22
C ARG A 84 -1.33 5.37 -1.00
N PHE A 85 -1.18 4.61 0.09
CA PHE A 85 -1.89 3.34 0.24
C PHE A 85 -2.48 3.07 1.61
N ILE A 86 -3.60 2.37 1.63
CA ILE A 86 -4.27 1.87 2.83
C ILE A 86 -4.43 0.36 2.70
N ILE A 87 -3.96 -0.37 3.70
CA ILE A 87 -4.26 -1.80 3.84
C ILE A 87 -5.64 -1.92 4.46
N LEU A 88 -6.49 -2.72 3.85
CA LEU A 88 -7.81 -3.06 4.34
C LEU A 88 -7.78 -4.50 4.84
N TRP A 89 -7.70 -4.64 6.16
CA TRP A 89 -7.91 -5.90 6.85
C TRP A 89 -9.39 -6.27 6.78
N GLY A 90 -9.71 -7.30 5.98
CA GLY A 90 -11.00 -7.97 6.01
C GLY A 90 -10.93 -9.27 6.82
N GLU A 91 -12.10 -9.78 7.21
CA GLU A 91 -12.21 -11.02 8.01
C GLU A 91 -11.67 -12.27 7.27
N SER A 92 -11.77 -12.30 5.93
CA SER A 92 -11.38 -13.44 5.11
C SER A 92 -10.21 -13.18 4.16
N LYS A 93 -9.88 -11.90 3.89
CA LYS A 93 -8.79 -11.51 2.98
C LYS A 93 -8.20 -10.15 3.34
N LEU A 94 -6.89 -10.04 3.20
CA LEU A 94 -6.19 -8.75 3.14
C LEU A 94 -6.33 -8.18 1.74
N SER A 95 -6.79 -6.93 1.65
CA SER A 95 -6.80 -6.18 0.39
C SER A 95 -6.09 -4.85 0.57
N VAL A 96 -5.63 -4.24 -0.51
CA VAL A 96 -4.99 -2.91 -0.44
C VAL A 96 -5.65 -1.99 -1.44
N ARG A 97 -6.00 -0.79 -0.97
CA ARG A 97 -6.41 0.33 -1.82
C ARG A 97 -5.29 1.34 -1.93
N LEU A 98 -4.94 1.69 -3.16
CA LEU A 98 -3.91 2.68 -3.44
C LEU A 98 -4.56 3.91 -4.06
N ARG A 99 -4.20 5.11 -3.60
CA ARG A 99 -4.51 6.38 -4.25
C ARG A 99 -3.29 6.86 -5.01
N GLY A 100 -3.35 6.79 -6.33
CA GLY A 100 -2.27 7.26 -7.19
C GLY A 100 -2.50 8.68 -7.63
N GLN A 101 -1.49 9.54 -7.54
CA GLN A 101 -1.60 10.88 -8.11
C GLN A 101 -1.02 10.99 -9.53
N ARG A 102 -0.26 10.00 -10.03
CA ARG A 102 0.28 10.09 -11.40
C ARG A 102 0.56 8.73 -12.05
N VAL A 103 -0.04 8.54 -13.22
CA VAL A 103 0.49 7.65 -14.26
C VAL A 103 1.65 8.43 -14.88
N LYS A 104 2.86 7.86 -14.95
CA LYS A 104 3.89 8.41 -15.84
C LYS A 104 3.35 8.19 -17.26
N ASN A 105 2.93 9.25 -17.94
CA ASN A 105 2.74 9.18 -19.39
C ASN A 105 4.12 8.80 -19.96
N THR A 106 4.25 7.56 -20.40
CA THR A 106 5.23 7.16 -21.41
C THR A 106 4.88 7.82 -22.73
#